data_AF-A0A2E6C849-F1
#
_entry.id   AF-A0A2E6C849-F1
#
_cell.length_a   1.000
_cell.length_b   1.000
_cell.length_c   1.000
_cell.angle_alpha   90.00
_cell.angle_beta   90.00
_cell.angle_gamma   90.00
#
_symmetry.space_group_name_H-M   'P 1'
#
loop_
_entity.id
_entity.type
_entity.pdbx_description
1 polymer ?
#
loop_
_entity_poly.entity_id
_entity_poly.type
_entity_poly.pdbx_seq_one_letter_code
_entity_poly.pdbx_strand_id
1 'polypeptide(L)'
;MSTKKSKDKFVHTPSGVMRVEWADKTKSRMRRVDQRTIDRYMLDGKVTIAQHGAANWYYNLALMAQASPHVVSQIGKMRVGTSKPVISNKQAEARLVLGKVEDFIKSKTSPDYLSVMRNVVVYDESMREQQKKYGGGVRRHGLVMLRDALNELEKVMGKYARYI
;
A
#
# COMPACT_ATOMS: atom_id res chain seq x y z
N MET A 1 -22.58 31.02 -11.55
CA MET A 1 -21.13 30.77 -11.53
C MET A 1 -20.72 30.24 -10.15
N SER A 2 -20.04 29.08 -10.16
CA SER A 2 -19.28 28.39 -9.09
C SER A 2 -19.21 29.01 -7.67
N THR A 3 -19.97 28.44 -6.72
CA THR A 3 -19.73 28.63 -5.28
C THR A 3 -18.71 27.62 -4.75
N LYS A 4 -17.50 28.14 -4.49
CA LYS A 4 -16.55 27.82 -3.41
C LYS A 4 -16.62 26.43 -2.74
N LYS A 5 -15.54 25.67 -2.93
CA LYS A 5 -14.96 24.60 -2.08
C LYS A 5 -15.85 24.08 -0.94
N SER A 6 -16.40 22.88 -1.15
CA SER A 6 -16.87 21.99 -0.07
C SER A 6 -15.80 21.93 1.03
N LYS A 7 -16.07 22.57 2.17
CA LYS A 7 -15.30 22.34 3.40
C LYS A 7 -15.58 20.91 3.83
N ASP A 8 -14.57 20.04 3.71
CA ASP A 8 -14.56 18.74 4.35
C ASP A 8 -14.99 18.92 5.82
N LYS A 9 -16.12 18.31 6.22
CA LYS A 9 -16.59 18.37 7.61
C LYS A 9 -15.97 17.20 8.36
N PHE A 10 -15.15 17.50 9.36
CA PHE A 10 -14.60 16.52 10.28
C PHE A 10 -15.56 16.33 11.47
N VAL A 11 -15.75 15.08 11.89
CA VAL A 11 -16.62 14.66 13.00
C VAL A 11 -15.78 13.77 13.91
N HIS A 12 -15.61 14.16 15.17
CA HIS A 12 -14.91 13.35 16.15
C HIS A 12 -15.87 12.31 16.73
N THR A 13 -15.50 11.04 16.66
CA THR A 13 -16.23 9.90 17.22
C THR A 13 -15.33 9.14 18.20
N PRO A 14 -15.87 8.32 19.12
CA PRO A 14 -15.04 7.45 19.98
C PRO A 14 -14.11 6.53 19.19
N SER A 15 -14.51 6.17 17.96
CA SER A 15 -13.71 5.39 17.01
C SER A 15 -12.66 6.20 16.24
N GLY A 16 -12.53 7.50 16.47
CA GLY A 16 -11.55 8.38 15.81
C GLY A 16 -12.17 9.55 15.04
N VAL A 17 -11.34 10.25 14.26
CA VAL A 17 -11.79 11.38 13.44
C VAL A 17 -12.37 10.86 12.13
N MET A 18 -13.63 11.23 11.86
CA MET A 18 -14.33 10.90 10.64
C MET A 18 -14.42 12.14 9.74
N ARG A 19 -14.19 12.00 8.44
CA ARG A 19 -14.45 13.00 7.41
C ARG A 19 -15.74 12.66 6.68
N VAL A 20 -16.65 13.63 6.61
CA VAL A 20 -17.84 13.56 5.75
C VAL A 20 -17.43 14.00 4.35
N GLU A 21 -17.54 13.09 3.39
CA GLU A 21 -17.29 13.34 1.98
C GLU A 21 -18.55 13.07 1.16
N TRP A 22 -18.79 13.87 0.13
CA TRP A 22 -19.84 13.59 -0.86
C TRP A 22 -19.40 12.40 -1.74
N ALA A 23 -20.20 11.34 -1.76
CA ALA A 23 -20.06 10.20 -2.66
C ALA A 23 -20.67 10.49 -4.04
N ASP A 24 -21.74 11.30 -4.08
CA ASP A 24 -22.39 11.82 -5.28
C ASP A 24 -23.09 13.16 -4.94
N LYS A 25 -23.71 13.82 -5.93
CA LYS A 25 -24.47 15.08 -5.75
C LYS A 25 -25.54 14.99 -4.65
N THR A 26 -26.05 13.80 -4.38
CA THR A 26 -27.14 13.56 -3.42
C THR A 26 -26.76 12.64 -2.26
N LYS A 27 -25.56 12.04 -2.27
CA LYS A 27 -25.15 11.03 -1.28
C LYS A 27 -23.89 11.48 -0.57
N SER A 28 -23.92 11.53 0.76
CA SER A 28 -22.73 11.71 1.60
C SER A 28 -22.32 10.38 2.24
N ARG A 29 -21.02 10.26 2.55
CA ARG A 29 -20.47 9.13 3.31
C ARG A 29 -19.51 9.64 4.37
N MET A 30 -19.60 9.06 5.56
CA MET A 30 -18.61 9.24 6.63
C MET A 30 -17.45 8.28 6.44
N ARG A 31 -16.21 8.75 6.62
CA ARG A 31 -15.00 7.94 6.50
C ARG A 31 -14.03 8.24 7.62
N ARG A 32 -13.27 7.27 8.10
CA ARG A 32 -12.21 7.53 9.06
C ARG A 32 -11.03 8.24 8.37
N VAL A 33 -10.43 9.23 9.02
CA VAL A 33 -9.34 10.04 8.44
C VAL A 33 -8.06 9.22 8.25
N ASP A 34 -7.85 8.19 9.06
CA ASP A 34 -6.69 7.27 9.04
C ASP A 34 -6.88 6.06 8.11
N GLN A 35 -7.95 6.02 7.32
CA GLN A 35 -8.23 4.90 6.44
C GLN A 35 -7.37 4.92 5.17
N ARG A 36 -6.59 3.86 4.92
CA ARG A 36 -5.75 3.75 3.72
C ARG A 36 -6.59 3.52 2.46
N THR A 37 -5.99 3.80 1.31
CA THR A 37 -6.53 3.60 -0.03
C THR A 37 -6.99 2.16 -0.26
N ILE A 38 -6.21 1.18 0.19
CA ILE A 38 -6.60 -0.22 0.04
C ILE A 38 -7.84 -0.57 0.86
N ASP A 39 -7.99 -0.01 2.06
CA ASP A 39 -9.18 -0.19 2.90
C ASP A 39 -10.41 0.43 2.23
N ARG A 40 -10.23 1.59 1.57
CA ARG A 40 -11.30 2.22 0.76
C ARG A 40 -11.71 1.34 -0.41
N TYR A 41 -10.77 0.70 -1.10
CA TYR A 41 -11.09 -0.19 -2.21
C TYR A 41 -11.81 -1.46 -1.75
N MET A 42 -11.48 -1.99 -0.56
CA MET A 42 -12.20 -3.12 0.01
C MET A 42 -13.64 -2.73 0.35
N LEU A 43 -13.86 -1.60 1.03
CA LEU A 43 -15.21 -1.12 1.36
C LEU A 43 -16.06 -0.79 0.12
N ASP A 44 -15.43 -0.27 -0.94
CA ASP A 44 -16.09 -0.01 -2.22
C ASP A 44 -16.33 -1.30 -3.05
N GLY A 45 -15.94 -2.48 -2.56
CA GLY A 45 -16.06 -3.77 -3.28
C GLY A 45 -15.14 -3.91 -4.48
N LYS A 46 -14.10 -3.07 -4.60
CA LYS A 46 -13.15 -3.06 -5.73
C LYS A 46 -12.02 -4.08 -5.56
N VAL A 47 -11.76 -4.52 -4.33
CA VAL A 47 -10.87 -5.63 -4.00
C VAL A 47 -11.57 -6.59 -3.04
N THR A 48 -11.24 -7.87 -3.12
CA THR A 48 -11.81 -8.90 -2.23
C THR A 48 -11.13 -8.88 -0.85
N ILE A 49 -11.73 -9.57 0.13
CA ILE A 49 -11.15 -9.72 1.48
C ILE A 49 -9.77 -10.42 1.40
N ALA A 50 -9.63 -11.43 0.54
CA ALA A 50 -8.36 -12.14 0.36
C ALA A 50 -7.28 -11.21 -0.22
N GLN A 51 -7.62 -10.42 -1.25
CA GLN A 51 -6.74 -9.42 -1.85
C GLN A 51 -6.34 -8.33 -0.84
N HIS A 52 -7.28 -7.91 0.02
CA HIS A 52 -6.99 -6.97 1.11
C HIS A 52 -6.03 -7.56 2.15
N GLY A 53 -6.22 -8.83 2.53
CA GLY A 53 -5.30 -9.57 3.40
C GLY A 53 -3.88 -9.64 2.82
N ALA A 54 -3.76 -9.98 1.54
CA ALA A 54 -2.48 -9.99 0.83
C ALA A 54 -1.83 -8.60 0.81
N ALA A 55 -2.60 -7.55 0.53
CA ALA A 55 -2.10 -6.18 0.55
C ALA A 55 -1.59 -5.75 1.94
N ASN A 56 -2.29 -6.12 3.01
CA ASN A 56 -1.84 -5.83 4.38
C ASN A 56 -0.54 -6.56 4.73
N TRP A 57 -0.44 -7.82 4.32
CA TRP A 57 0.79 -8.59 4.48
C TRP A 57 1.96 -7.93 3.74
N TYR A 58 1.78 -7.55 2.48
CA TYR A 58 2.82 -6.86 1.70
C TYR A 58 3.18 -5.49 2.29
N TYR A 59 2.22 -4.73 2.79
CA TYR A 59 2.49 -3.48 3.49
C TYR A 59 3.37 -3.68 4.71
N ASN A 60 3.06 -4.67 5.55
CA ASN A 60 3.85 -4.99 6.75
C ASN A 60 5.26 -5.46 6.38
N LEU A 61 5.39 -6.31 5.36
CA LEU A 61 6.68 -6.74 4.83
C LEU A 61 7.51 -5.54 4.30
N ALA A 62 6.87 -4.63 3.57
CA ALA A 62 7.53 -3.42 3.07
C ALA A 62 7.97 -2.49 4.21
N LEU A 63 7.16 -2.31 5.25
CA LEU A 63 7.53 -1.56 6.45
C LEU A 63 8.72 -2.18 7.19
N MET A 64 8.72 -3.51 7.37
CA MET A 64 9.83 -4.23 7.99
C MET A 64 11.12 -4.14 7.16
N ALA A 65 11.02 -4.04 5.84
CA ALA A 65 12.17 -3.89 4.94
C ALA A 65 12.77 -2.47 4.95
N GLN A 66 12.02 -1.45 5.38
CA GLN A 66 12.51 -0.07 5.44
C GLN A 66 13.63 0.08 6.49
N ALA A 67 14.67 0.83 6.13
CA ALA A 67 15.70 1.22 7.09
C ALA A 67 15.05 2.18 8.08
N SER A 68 14.97 1.79 9.35
CA SER A 68 14.55 2.72 10.39
C SER A 68 15.66 3.78 10.57
N PRO A 69 15.36 5.08 10.47
CA PRO A 69 16.35 6.14 10.68
C PRO A 69 16.86 6.19 12.13
N HIS A 70 16.16 5.54 13.07
CA HIS A 70 16.49 5.50 14.49
C HIS A 70 16.36 4.07 15.05
N VAL A 71 17.43 3.27 15.00
CA VAL A 71 17.55 2.07 15.86
C VAL A 71 18.93 1.98 16.49
N VAL A 72 19.02 2.60 17.67
CA VAL A 72 19.39 2.03 18.98
C VAL A 72 20.29 0.78 18.94
N SER A 73 21.41 0.90 19.67
CA SER A 73 22.33 -0.14 20.14
C SER A 73 23.11 -0.92 19.08
N GLN A 74 24.44 -0.74 19.12
CA GLN A 74 25.45 -1.33 18.23
C GLN A 74 25.75 -2.83 18.50
N ILE A 75 24.90 -3.54 19.23
CA ILE A 75 25.16 -4.95 19.58
C ILE A 75 24.51 -5.84 18.51
N GLY A 76 25.34 -6.48 17.67
CA GLY A 76 24.93 -7.59 16.80
C GLY A 76 24.57 -7.28 15.34
N LYS A 77 25.01 -6.15 14.76
CA LYS A 77 24.75 -5.85 13.34
C LYS A 77 26.01 -6.00 12.46
N MET A 78 25.90 -6.72 11.35
CA MET A 78 26.94 -6.81 10.32
C MET A 78 27.12 -5.46 9.60
N ARG A 79 28.34 -4.91 9.59
CA ARG A 79 28.74 -3.75 8.80
C ARG A 79 29.02 -4.17 7.35
N VAL A 80 28.21 -3.73 6.40
CA VAL A 80 28.51 -3.82 4.96
C VAL A 80 28.81 -2.41 4.45
N GLY A 81 30.06 -1.96 4.61
CA GLY A 81 30.55 -0.67 4.12
C GLY A 81 30.32 0.53 5.04
N THR A 82 31.24 1.50 4.99
CA THR A 82 31.35 2.65 5.91
C THR A 82 30.30 3.75 5.72
N SER A 83 29.42 3.65 4.71
CA SER A 83 28.41 4.68 4.37
C SER A 83 26.97 4.18 4.29
N LYS A 84 26.70 2.90 4.60
CA LYS A 84 25.35 2.32 4.47
C LYS A 84 24.66 2.21 5.84
N PRO A 85 23.35 2.48 5.93
CA PRO A 85 22.59 2.39 7.17
C PRO A 85 22.66 0.96 7.73
N VAL A 86 22.91 0.85 9.03
CA VAL A 86 23.07 -0.44 9.71
C VAL A 86 21.69 -1.09 9.91
N ILE A 87 21.42 -2.15 9.14
CA ILE A 87 20.17 -2.91 9.20
C ILE A 87 20.28 -4.10 10.15
N SER A 88 19.20 -4.45 10.83
CA SER A 88 19.09 -5.69 11.61
C SER A 88 18.96 -6.93 10.71
N ASN A 89 19.26 -8.12 11.23
CA ASN A 89 19.06 -9.38 10.49
C ASN A 89 17.61 -9.56 10.02
N LYS A 90 16.63 -9.22 10.87
CA LYS A 90 15.20 -9.22 10.51
C LYS A 90 14.89 -8.28 9.34
N GLN A 91 15.50 -7.09 9.31
CA GLN A 91 15.34 -6.15 8.18
C GLN A 91 16.02 -6.68 6.90
N ALA A 92 17.17 -7.34 7.02
CA ALA A 92 17.86 -7.95 5.88
C ALA A 92 17.03 -9.11 5.29
N GLU A 93 16.47 -9.97 6.14
CA GLU A 93 15.55 -11.04 5.75
C GLU A 93 14.28 -10.49 5.10
N ALA A 94 13.64 -9.48 5.69
CA ALA A 94 12.47 -8.82 5.11
C ALA A 94 12.76 -8.24 3.72
N ARG A 95 13.94 -7.65 3.51
CA ARG A 95 14.36 -7.16 2.16
C ARG A 95 14.54 -8.28 1.16
N LEU A 96 15.14 -9.39 1.57
CA LEU A 96 15.32 -10.56 0.71
C LEU A 96 13.97 -11.17 0.32
N VAL A 97 13.06 -11.31 1.28
CA VAL A 97 11.70 -11.80 1.03
C VAL A 97 10.93 -10.83 0.13
N LEU A 98 10.98 -9.53 0.43
CA LEU A 98 10.35 -8.50 -0.40
C LEU A 98 10.85 -8.54 -1.85
N GLY A 99 12.17 -8.62 -2.05
CA GLY A 99 12.77 -8.74 -3.39
C GLY A 99 12.26 -9.97 -4.13
N LYS A 100 12.25 -11.15 -3.49
CA LYS A 100 11.71 -12.39 -4.08
C LYS A 100 10.23 -12.29 -4.44
N VAL A 101 9.43 -11.63 -3.60
CA VAL A 101 7.99 -11.41 -3.85
C VAL A 101 7.80 -10.46 -5.03
N GLU A 102 8.50 -9.33 -5.06
CA GLU A 102 8.40 -8.36 -6.15
C GLU A 102 8.86 -8.95 -7.49
N ASP A 103 9.94 -9.73 -7.48
CA ASP A 103 10.44 -10.42 -8.68
C ASP A 103 9.48 -11.51 -9.16
N PHE A 104 8.83 -12.23 -8.23
CA PHE A 104 7.76 -13.17 -8.58
C PHE A 104 6.59 -12.45 -9.28
N ILE A 105 6.10 -11.35 -8.70
CA ILE A 105 4.98 -10.59 -9.28
C ILE A 105 5.37 -10.04 -10.66
N LYS A 106 6.56 -9.46 -10.81
CA LYS A 106 7.08 -8.98 -12.12
C LYS A 106 7.10 -10.10 -13.15
N SER A 107 7.54 -11.31 -12.77
CA SER A 107 7.65 -12.46 -13.68
C SER A 107 6.30 -13.01 -14.14
N LYS A 108 5.22 -12.78 -13.37
CA LYS A 108 3.87 -13.27 -13.67
C LYS A 108 2.95 -12.22 -14.28
N THR A 109 3.29 -10.94 -14.11
CA THR A 109 2.49 -9.81 -14.60
C THR A 109 3.36 -8.91 -15.49
N SER A 110 3.59 -7.67 -15.08
CA SER A 110 4.54 -6.75 -15.69
C SER A 110 5.06 -5.74 -14.64
N PRO A 111 6.12 -4.97 -14.94
CA PRO A 111 6.61 -3.92 -14.05
C PRO A 111 5.54 -2.88 -13.67
N ASP A 112 4.60 -2.60 -14.57
CA ASP A 112 3.53 -1.62 -14.34
C ASP A 112 2.54 -2.09 -13.26
N TYR A 113 2.24 -3.40 -13.22
CA TYR A 113 1.32 -3.99 -12.25
C TYR A 113 1.90 -3.91 -10.84
N LEU A 114 3.18 -4.23 -10.70
CA LEU A 114 3.90 -4.06 -9.44
C LEU A 114 3.95 -2.58 -9.03
N SER A 115 4.24 -1.66 -9.96
CA SER A 115 4.28 -0.22 -9.69
C SER A 115 2.93 0.27 -9.16
N VAL A 116 1.83 -0.09 -9.83
CA VAL A 116 0.47 0.24 -9.39
C VAL A 116 0.18 -0.33 -8.00
N MET A 117 0.50 -1.60 -7.76
CA MET A 117 0.30 -2.24 -6.45
C MET A 117 1.08 -1.54 -5.34
N ARG A 118 2.38 -1.26 -5.57
CA ARG A 118 3.24 -0.59 -4.59
C ARG A 118 2.75 0.82 -4.28
N ASN A 119 2.32 1.57 -5.29
CA ASN A 119 1.77 2.91 -5.12
C ASN A 119 0.48 2.90 -4.31
N VAL A 120 -0.42 1.95 -4.54
CA VAL A 120 -1.66 1.84 -3.75
C VAL A 120 -1.39 1.36 -2.32
N VAL A 121 -0.54 0.35 -2.15
CA VAL A 121 -0.43 -0.39 -0.89
C VAL A 121 0.61 0.22 0.05
N VAL A 122 1.75 0.67 -0.46
CA VAL A 122 2.87 1.18 0.34
C VAL A 122 2.84 2.70 0.42
N TYR A 123 2.64 3.38 -0.71
CA TYR A 123 2.64 4.85 -0.78
C TYR A 123 1.26 5.48 -0.58
N ASP A 124 0.24 4.65 -0.36
CA ASP A 124 -1.14 5.06 -0.10
C ASP A 124 -1.74 5.98 -1.18
N GLU A 125 -1.36 5.78 -2.45
CA GLU A 125 -1.82 6.58 -3.58
C GLU A 125 -3.07 6.01 -4.23
N SER A 126 -4.10 6.84 -4.38
CA SER A 126 -5.29 6.50 -5.15
C SER A 126 -5.01 6.42 -6.66
N MET A 127 -5.84 5.67 -7.40
CA MET A 127 -5.72 5.59 -8.87
C MET A 127 -5.82 6.96 -9.55
N ARG A 128 -6.56 7.89 -8.92
CA ARG A 128 -6.68 9.27 -9.39
C ARG A 128 -5.38 10.04 -9.23
N GLU A 129 -4.66 9.84 -8.12
CA GLU A 129 -3.36 10.47 -7.90
C GLU A 129 -2.31 9.88 -8.84
N GLN A 130 -2.29 8.56 -9.00
CA GLN A 130 -1.40 7.90 -9.94
C GLN A 130 -1.66 8.35 -11.39
N GLN A 131 -2.92 8.48 -11.80
CA GLN A 131 -3.25 9.03 -13.13
C GLN A 131 -2.66 10.42 -13.35
N LYS A 132 -2.74 11.30 -12.35
CA LYS A 132 -2.20 12.66 -12.48
C LYS A 132 -0.67 12.67 -12.59
N LYS A 133 0.01 11.74 -11.91
CA LYS A 133 1.47 11.64 -11.89
C LYS A 133 2.04 10.92 -13.12
N TYR A 134 1.36 9.86 -13.58
CA TYR A 134 1.91 8.90 -14.55
C TYR A 134 1.11 8.82 -15.87
N GLY A 135 -0.02 9.52 -16.00
CA GLY A 135 -0.78 9.62 -17.25
C GLY A 135 -2.03 8.73 -17.35
N GLY A 136 -2.70 8.80 -18.50
CA GLY A 136 -4.07 8.27 -18.71
C GLY A 136 -4.23 6.75 -18.70
N GLY A 137 -3.17 5.98 -19.00
CA GLY A 137 -3.21 4.51 -19.05
C GLY A 137 -3.60 3.86 -17.72
N VAL A 138 -3.16 4.46 -16.61
CA VAL A 138 -3.46 4.00 -15.24
C VAL A 138 -4.96 4.11 -14.91
N ARG A 139 -5.71 5.03 -15.54
CA ARG A 139 -7.14 5.22 -15.23
C ARG A 139 -8.02 4.07 -15.73
N ARG A 140 -7.75 3.55 -16.93
CA ARG A 140 -8.60 2.50 -17.53
C ARG A 140 -8.29 1.13 -16.98
N HIS A 141 -7.01 0.84 -16.74
CA HIS A 141 -6.56 -0.51 -16.39
C HIS A 141 -6.00 -0.62 -14.97
N GLY A 142 -5.76 0.49 -14.24
CA GLY A 142 -5.08 0.46 -12.94
C GLY A 142 -5.78 -0.41 -11.88
N LEU A 143 -7.11 -0.43 -11.83
CA LEU A 143 -7.84 -1.33 -10.90
C LEU A 143 -7.77 -2.81 -11.33
N VAL A 144 -7.64 -3.09 -12.62
CA VAL A 144 -7.42 -4.47 -13.11
C VAL A 144 -5.99 -4.89 -12.76
N MET A 145 -5.01 -4.04 -13.08
CA MET A 145 -3.60 -4.22 -12.75
C MET A 145 -3.38 -4.47 -11.26
N LEU A 146 -4.02 -3.68 -10.40
CA LEU A 146 -3.99 -3.86 -8.96
C LEU A 146 -4.53 -5.24 -8.55
N ARG A 147 -5.72 -5.61 -9.04
CA ARG A 147 -6.36 -6.89 -8.67
C ARG A 147 -5.52 -8.08 -9.11
N ASP A 148 -4.99 -8.04 -10.33
CA ASP A 148 -4.16 -9.11 -10.86
C ASP A 148 -2.83 -9.23 -10.09
N ALA A 149 -2.20 -8.10 -9.76
CA ALA A 149 -1.01 -8.09 -8.91
C ALA A 149 -1.29 -8.65 -7.51
N LEU A 150 -2.44 -8.30 -6.90
CA LEU A 150 -2.84 -8.82 -5.60
C LEU A 150 -3.18 -10.32 -5.64
N ASN A 151 -3.71 -10.83 -6.75
CA ASN A 151 -3.93 -12.27 -6.93
C ASN A 151 -2.60 -13.04 -7.00
N GLU A 152 -1.59 -12.51 -7.71
CA GLU A 152 -0.26 -13.12 -7.71
C GLU A 152 0.43 -13.00 -6.34
N LEU A 153 0.22 -11.88 -5.64
CA LEU A 153 0.69 -11.68 -4.27
C LEU A 153 0.10 -12.71 -3.31
N GLU A 154 -1.20 -12.99 -3.41
CA GLU A 154 -1.88 -13.98 -2.56
C GLU A 154 -1.26 -15.39 -2.72
N LYS A 155 -0.96 -15.80 -3.95
CA LYS A 155 -0.30 -17.10 -4.24
C LYS A 155 1.08 -17.20 -3.58
N VAL A 156 1.85 -16.12 -3.61
CA VAL A 156 3.23 -16.11 -3.08
C VAL A 156 3.27 -15.85 -1.57
N MET A 157 2.26 -15.16 -1.02
CA MET A 157 2.09 -14.96 0.42
C MET A 157 2.09 -16.29 1.16
N GLY A 158 1.30 -17.28 0.71
CA GLY A 158 1.27 -18.60 1.37
C GLY A 158 2.64 -19.30 1.44
N LYS A 159 3.52 -19.03 0.47
CA LYS A 159 4.88 -19.59 0.42
C LYS A 159 5.83 -18.89 1.38
N TYR A 160 5.71 -17.57 1.54
CA TYR A 160 6.66 -16.77 2.33
C TYR A 160 6.12 -16.29 3.68
N ALA A 161 4.87 -16.58 4.02
CA ALA A 161 4.25 -16.19 5.29
C ALA A 161 4.97 -16.75 6.53
N ARG A 162 5.77 -17.81 6.39
CA ARG A 162 6.54 -18.42 7.49
C ARG A 162 7.85 -17.69 7.85
N TYR A 163 8.28 -16.73 7.04
CA TYR A 163 9.57 -16.05 7.20
C TYR A 163 9.45 -14.68 7.88
N ILE A 164 8.28 -14.36 8.43
CA ILE A 164 7.93 -13.09 9.07
C ILE A 164 7.17 -13.41 10.34
#